data_AF-A0A6F8YWY6-F1
#
_entry.id   AF-A0A6F8YWY6-F1
#
_cell.length_a   1.000
_cell.length_b   1.000
_cell.length_c   1.000
_cell.angle_alpha   90.00
_cell.angle_beta   90.00
_cell.angle_gamma   90.00
#
_symmetry.space_group_name_H-M   'P 1'
#
loop_
_entity.id
_entity.type
_entity.pdbx_description
1 polymer ?
#
loop_
_entity_poly.entity_id
_entity_poly.type
_entity_poly.pdbx_seq_one_letter_code
_entity_poly.pdbx_strand_id
1 'polypeptide(L)'
;MAYSVAARLLEARDTPSGAGGRHLTLFAPREHRTFHSRVGDTRLAADLPLGRATHLTGRFPPRRALGLYDGAGRQTTLAMLYLAVAHESPALVPLPAELAWVAELGEETAVDVTCAALDRAARRALDDDRWRLWTRVDQALAANQSNADWRLRDAARGLGRELRSVSLRGSLDGARHTLDALLVAAYEGHAPGTRVRAPGPPWSGLTGTVVGVRWPAAGPPSGYEVRFDADPAVRELGAGEVVPADQPAAPQPAAT
;
A
#
# COMPACT_ATOMS: atom_id res chain seq x y z
N MET A 1 15.77 21.27 0.94
CA MET A 1 16.13 19.89 1.30
C MET A 1 14.84 19.09 1.35
N ALA A 2 14.65 18.15 0.42
CA ALA A 2 13.44 17.33 0.32
C ALA A 2 13.48 16.25 1.42
N TYR A 3 12.95 16.59 2.59
CA TYR A 3 12.82 15.71 3.76
C TYR A 3 11.69 14.70 3.50
N SER A 4 12.04 13.42 3.33
CA SER A 4 11.07 12.34 3.13
C SER A 4 10.19 12.18 4.39
N VAL A 5 8.87 12.16 4.21
CA VAL A 5 7.90 11.93 5.29
C VAL A 5 8.13 10.55 5.94
N ALA A 6 8.65 9.58 5.18
CA ALA A 6 9.06 8.28 5.69
C ALA A 6 10.23 8.39 6.68
N ALA A 7 11.22 9.27 6.45
CA ALA A 7 12.31 9.55 7.38
C ALA A 7 11.79 10.19 8.68
N ARG A 8 10.86 11.14 8.60
CA ARG A 8 10.28 11.81 9.78
C ARG A 8 9.50 10.82 10.67
N LEU A 9 8.81 9.85 10.07
CA LEU A 9 8.11 8.78 10.79
C LEU A 9 9.05 7.79 11.49
N LEU A 10 10.34 7.82 11.15
CA LEU A 10 11.35 6.93 11.70
C LEU A 10 12.27 7.66 12.72
N GLU A 11 12.60 8.94 12.51
CA GLU A 11 13.37 9.76 13.47
C GLU A 11 12.58 10.05 14.76
N ALA A 12 11.25 10.16 14.71
CA ALA A 12 10.43 10.38 15.90
C ALA A 12 10.36 9.17 16.86
N ARG A 13 11.01 8.04 16.52
CA ARG A 13 11.02 6.79 17.31
C ARG A 13 12.36 6.43 17.94
N ASP A 14 13.43 7.19 17.69
CA ASP A 14 14.73 6.92 18.31
C ASP A 14 14.80 7.55 19.72
N THR A 15 14.09 6.90 20.66
CA THR A 15 14.58 6.77 22.05
C THR A 15 15.01 5.32 22.28
N PRO A 16 16.07 5.08 23.08
CA PRO A 16 16.87 3.87 22.97
C PRO A 16 16.18 2.68 23.63
N SER A 17 15.54 1.82 22.82
CA SER A 17 15.06 0.51 23.25
C SER A 17 14.97 -0.48 22.08
N GLY A 18 16.14 -0.97 21.64
CA GLY A 18 16.39 -2.37 21.25
C GLY A 18 15.65 -3.08 20.09
N ALA A 19 14.52 -2.60 19.59
CA ALA A 19 13.68 -3.36 18.63
C ALA A 19 13.23 -2.58 17.38
N GLY A 20 13.47 -1.26 17.30
CA GLY A 20 13.03 -0.39 16.19
C GLY A 20 13.90 -0.39 14.91
N GLY A 21 15.11 -0.96 14.95
CA GLY A 21 16.12 -0.78 13.90
C GLY A 21 15.87 -1.46 12.53
N ARG A 22 14.82 -2.27 12.37
CA ARG A 22 14.56 -3.03 11.13
C ARG A 22 13.63 -2.35 10.11
N HIS A 23 12.90 -1.31 10.49
CA HIS A 23 12.05 -0.56 9.54
C HIS A 23 12.81 0.60 8.87
N LEU A 24 13.77 1.21 9.57
CA LEU A 24 14.73 2.19 9.01
C LEU A 24 15.56 1.61 7.85
N THR A 25 15.90 0.33 7.89
CA THR A 25 16.80 -0.30 6.91
C THR A 25 16.18 -0.53 5.52
N LEU A 26 14.84 -0.50 5.37
CA LEU A 26 14.21 -0.64 4.05
C LEU A 26 14.16 0.67 3.24
N PHE A 27 14.18 1.82 3.92
CA PHE A 27 14.06 3.14 3.28
C PHE A 27 15.39 3.91 3.26
N ALA A 28 16.29 3.67 4.22
CA ALA A 28 17.60 4.33 4.27
C ALA A 28 18.41 4.22 2.95
N PRO A 29 18.41 3.09 2.21
CA PRO A 29 19.11 3.03 0.92
C PRO A 29 18.45 3.87 -0.19
N ARG A 30 17.15 4.19 -0.07
CA ARG A 30 16.42 5.00 -1.07
C ARG A 30 16.68 6.49 -0.88
N GLU A 31 16.93 6.91 0.35
CA GLU A 31 17.21 8.31 0.70
C GLU A 31 18.59 8.78 0.25
N HIS A 32 19.55 7.86 0.10
CA HIS A 32 20.91 8.14 -0.38
C HIS A 32 21.06 8.04 -1.91
N ARG A 33 19.96 7.88 -2.65
CA ARG A 33 19.99 7.76 -4.12
C ARG A 33 20.33 9.09 -4.78
N THR A 34 21.05 9.01 -5.89
CA THR A 34 21.30 10.17 -6.75
C THR A 34 19.98 10.76 -7.24
N PHE A 35 19.97 12.06 -7.53
CA PHE A 35 18.78 12.73 -8.09
C PHE A 35 18.26 12.03 -9.35
N HIS A 36 19.15 11.64 -10.28
CA HIS A 36 18.76 10.91 -11.48
C HIS A 36 18.08 9.57 -11.21
N SER A 37 18.55 8.81 -10.20
CA SER A 37 17.88 7.58 -9.80
C SER A 37 16.49 7.85 -9.27
N ARG A 38 16.33 8.89 -8.43
CA ARG A 38 15.02 9.27 -7.88
C ARG A 38 14.04 9.71 -8.97
N VAL A 39 14.49 10.50 -9.94
CA VAL A 39 13.68 10.87 -11.12
C VAL A 39 13.29 9.65 -11.95
N GLY A 40 14.18 8.68 -12.10
CA GLY A 40 13.86 7.40 -12.75
C GLY A 40 12.76 6.63 -12.00
N ASP A 41 12.87 6.55 -10.67
CA ASP A 41 11.90 5.88 -9.82
C ASP A 41 10.52 6.56 -9.86
N THR A 42 10.47 7.90 -9.84
CA THR A 42 9.22 8.67 -9.90
C THR A 42 8.57 8.66 -11.27
N ARG A 43 9.36 8.66 -12.36
CA ARG A 43 8.85 8.42 -13.72
C ARG A 43 8.22 7.04 -13.84
N LEU A 44 8.85 6.02 -13.27
CA LEU A 44 8.27 4.69 -13.21
C LEU A 44 6.98 4.70 -12.37
N ALA A 45 6.96 5.36 -11.22
CA ALA A 45 5.79 5.47 -10.34
C ALA A 45 4.59 6.20 -10.99
N ALA A 46 4.88 7.14 -11.90
CA ALA A 46 3.91 7.95 -12.63
C ALA A 46 3.37 7.26 -13.90
N ASP A 47 4.06 6.22 -14.40
CA ASP A 47 3.65 5.51 -15.62
C ASP A 47 2.53 4.49 -15.31
N LEU A 48 1.29 4.83 -15.67
CA LEU A 48 0.11 4.01 -15.41
C LEU A 48 -0.22 3.08 -16.60
N PRO A 49 -0.73 1.85 -16.36
CA PRO A 49 -0.89 1.20 -15.06
C PRO A 49 0.35 0.38 -14.63
N LEU A 50 1.20 -0.01 -15.59
CA LEU A 50 2.26 -1.00 -15.38
C LEU A 50 3.44 -0.45 -14.56
N GLY A 51 3.90 0.76 -14.86
CA GLY A 51 5.00 1.40 -14.15
C GLY A 51 4.69 1.60 -12.67
N ARG A 52 3.53 2.18 -12.33
CA ARG A 52 3.08 2.36 -10.94
C ARG A 52 3.03 1.04 -10.18
N ALA A 53 2.44 -0.01 -10.78
CA ALA A 53 2.42 -1.33 -10.18
C ALA A 53 3.83 -1.89 -9.95
N THR A 54 4.73 -1.73 -10.92
CA THR A 54 6.14 -2.14 -10.82
C THR A 54 6.84 -1.40 -9.69
N HIS A 55 6.71 -0.07 -9.66
CA HIS A 55 7.29 0.78 -8.63
C HIS A 55 6.83 0.37 -7.22
N LEU A 56 5.52 0.21 -7.01
CA LEU A 56 4.98 -0.15 -5.70
C LEU A 56 5.43 -1.54 -5.25
N THR A 57 5.46 -2.54 -6.14
CA THR A 57 5.95 -3.87 -5.77
C THR A 57 7.45 -3.90 -5.47
N GLY A 58 8.24 -3.02 -6.10
CA GLY A 58 9.65 -2.80 -5.79
C GLY A 58 9.89 -1.98 -4.52
N ARG A 59 8.96 -1.09 -4.15
CA ARG A 59 9.00 -0.33 -2.89
C ARG A 59 8.62 -1.19 -1.68
N PHE A 60 7.66 -2.09 -1.85
CA PHE A 60 7.19 -2.99 -0.80
C PHE A 60 7.58 -4.45 -1.14
N PRO A 61 8.83 -4.88 -0.88
CA PRO A 61 9.27 -6.22 -1.20
C PRO A 61 8.54 -7.29 -0.35
N PRO A 62 8.39 -8.54 -0.85
CA PRO A 62 7.75 -9.62 -0.11
C PRO A 62 8.41 -9.89 1.25
N ARG A 63 7.60 -10.01 2.31
CA ARG A 63 8.01 -10.44 3.66
C ARG A 63 7.43 -11.83 3.91
N ARG A 64 8.01 -12.84 3.26
CA ARG A 64 7.52 -14.23 3.24
C ARG A 64 7.30 -14.84 4.63
N ALA A 65 8.18 -14.53 5.59
CA ALA A 65 8.04 -15.01 6.97
C ALA A 65 6.73 -14.57 7.66
N LEU A 66 6.11 -13.48 7.19
CA LEU A 66 4.84 -12.96 7.70
C LEU A 66 3.67 -13.16 6.72
N GLY A 67 3.93 -13.70 5.52
CA GLY A 67 2.96 -13.75 4.43
C GLY A 67 2.53 -12.36 3.91
N LEU A 68 3.33 -11.31 4.16
CA LEU A 68 2.98 -9.93 3.82
C LEU A 68 3.66 -9.50 2.52
N TYR A 69 2.96 -8.66 1.74
CA TYR A 69 3.46 -8.14 0.46
C TYR A 69 3.87 -9.24 -0.54
N ASP A 70 3.37 -10.46 -0.35
CA ASP A 70 3.81 -11.64 -1.10
C ASP A 70 2.78 -12.07 -2.15
N GLY A 71 3.20 -12.98 -3.01
CA GLY A 71 2.37 -13.76 -3.89
C GLY A 71 2.60 -13.48 -5.37
N ALA A 72 2.58 -14.56 -6.15
CA ALA A 72 2.77 -14.51 -7.59
C ALA A 72 1.70 -13.63 -8.24
N GLY A 73 2.09 -12.85 -9.25
CA GLY A 73 1.18 -11.98 -9.99
C GLY A 73 0.73 -10.71 -9.25
N ARG A 74 1.22 -10.41 -8.04
CA ARG A 74 0.87 -9.18 -7.29
C ARG A 74 1.02 -7.89 -8.12
N GLN A 75 2.12 -7.76 -8.86
CA GLN A 75 2.34 -6.61 -9.76
C GLN A 75 1.26 -6.55 -10.85
N THR A 76 0.98 -7.69 -11.49
CA THR A 76 -0.06 -7.81 -12.51
C THR A 76 -1.44 -7.48 -11.96
N THR A 77 -1.76 -7.95 -10.73
CA THR A 77 -3.00 -7.62 -10.02
C THR A 77 -3.13 -6.12 -9.80
N LEU A 78 -2.09 -5.44 -9.30
CA LEU A 78 -2.12 -3.98 -9.13
C LEU A 78 -2.33 -3.25 -10.46
N ALA A 79 -1.65 -3.68 -11.54
CA ALA A 79 -1.83 -3.08 -12.85
C ALA A 79 -3.27 -3.28 -13.39
N MET A 80 -3.87 -4.46 -13.19
CA MET A 80 -5.26 -4.74 -13.55
C MET A 80 -6.24 -3.88 -12.75
N LEU A 81 -6.00 -3.67 -11.45
CA LEU A 81 -6.82 -2.81 -10.60
C LEU A 81 -6.77 -1.35 -11.08
N TYR A 82 -5.57 -0.83 -11.39
CA TYR A 82 -5.44 0.53 -11.91
C TYR A 82 -6.15 0.71 -13.25
N LEU A 83 -6.03 -0.26 -14.15
CA LEU A 83 -6.73 -0.22 -15.43
C LEU A 83 -8.26 -0.27 -15.25
N ALA A 84 -8.76 -1.11 -14.34
CA ALA A 84 -10.19 -1.20 -14.03
C ALA A 84 -10.74 0.10 -13.45
N VAL A 85 -10.05 0.69 -12.47
CA VAL A 85 -10.45 1.98 -11.89
C VAL A 85 -10.38 3.10 -12.93
N ALA A 86 -9.34 3.13 -13.77
CA ALA A 86 -9.23 4.12 -14.83
C ALA A 86 -10.36 4.02 -15.86
N HIS A 87 -10.81 2.80 -16.16
CA HIS A 87 -11.95 2.57 -17.06
C HIS A 87 -13.28 3.01 -16.45
N GLU A 88 -13.53 2.66 -15.19
CA GLU A 88 -14.82 2.93 -14.52
C GLU A 88 -14.93 4.36 -13.99
N SER A 89 -13.81 4.98 -13.65
CA SER A 89 -13.74 6.27 -12.98
C SER A 89 -12.58 7.10 -13.54
N PRO A 90 -12.64 7.50 -14.83
CA PRO A 90 -11.56 8.24 -15.49
C PRO A 90 -11.23 9.56 -14.81
N ALA A 91 -12.19 10.18 -14.10
CA ALA A 91 -11.98 11.39 -13.31
C ALA A 91 -11.03 11.21 -12.10
N LEU A 92 -10.75 9.97 -11.68
CA LEU A 92 -9.78 9.69 -10.61
C LEU A 92 -8.35 9.51 -11.13
N VAL A 93 -8.17 9.42 -12.45
CA VAL A 93 -6.86 9.27 -13.08
C VAL A 93 -6.21 10.64 -13.19
N PRO A 94 -5.03 10.86 -12.60
CA PRO A 94 -4.34 12.15 -12.72
C PRO A 94 -3.98 12.46 -14.17
N LEU A 95 -3.93 13.75 -14.51
CA LEU A 95 -3.65 14.14 -15.89
C LEU A 95 -2.22 13.75 -16.28
N PRO A 96 -1.96 13.29 -17.53
CA PRO A 96 -0.61 12.89 -17.95
C PRO A 96 0.43 14.01 -17.80
N ALA A 97 0.05 15.27 -18.06
CA ALA A 97 0.93 16.42 -17.89
C ALA A 97 1.29 16.69 -16.42
N GLU A 98 0.33 16.49 -15.50
CA GLU A 98 0.55 16.62 -14.07
C GLU A 98 1.50 15.52 -13.57
N LEU A 99 1.25 14.26 -13.94
CA LEU A 99 2.12 13.14 -13.60
C LEU A 99 3.53 13.29 -14.13
N ALA A 100 3.68 13.74 -15.38
CA ALA A 100 4.99 14.01 -15.97
C ALA A 100 5.73 15.10 -15.18
N TRP A 101 5.05 16.20 -14.84
CA TRP A 101 5.66 17.29 -14.07
C TRP A 101 6.08 16.84 -12.67
N VAL A 102 5.19 16.16 -11.92
CA VAL A 102 5.48 15.66 -10.57
C VAL A 102 6.62 14.63 -10.60
N ALA A 103 6.69 13.79 -11.64
CA ALA A 103 7.76 12.82 -11.79
C ALA A 103 9.15 13.47 -11.89
N GLU A 104 9.28 14.62 -12.55
CA GLU A 104 10.57 15.32 -12.68
C GLU A 104 11.10 15.89 -11.35
N LEU A 105 10.27 16.00 -10.32
CA LEU A 105 10.70 16.47 -8.99
C LEU A 105 11.61 15.44 -8.29
N GLY A 106 11.54 14.15 -8.67
CA GLY A 106 12.28 13.08 -7.98
C GLY A 106 11.80 12.86 -6.54
N GLU A 107 10.56 13.24 -6.23
CA GLU A 107 9.92 13.06 -4.93
C GLU A 107 8.80 11.99 -5.02
N GLU A 108 9.06 10.78 -4.52
CA GLU A 108 8.08 9.68 -4.53
C GLU A 108 6.76 10.09 -3.84
N THR A 109 6.84 10.85 -2.74
CA THR A 109 5.67 11.35 -2.00
C THR A 109 4.79 12.27 -2.82
N ALA A 110 5.36 13.04 -3.74
CA ALA A 110 4.57 13.92 -4.61
C ALA A 110 3.74 13.08 -5.59
N VAL A 111 4.33 12.03 -6.18
CA VAL A 111 3.59 11.09 -7.04
C VAL A 111 2.52 10.33 -6.24
N ASP A 112 2.82 9.92 -5.01
CA ASP A 112 1.85 9.26 -4.13
C ASP A 112 0.64 10.16 -3.83
N VAL A 113 0.87 11.43 -3.52
CA VAL A 113 -0.22 12.41 -3.28
C VAL A 113 -1.06 12.59 -4.53
N THR A 114 -0.44 12.79 -5.70
CA THR A 114 -1.16 12.94 -6.98
C THR A 114 -1.99 11.70 -7.31
N CYS A 115 -1.48 10.49 -7.05
CA CYS A 115 -2.20 9.24 -7.30
C CYS A 115 -3.13 8.78 -6.17
N ALA A 116 -3.20 9.50 -5.04
CA ALA A 116 -3.87 9.01 -3.83
C ALA A 116 -5.34 8.62 -4.06
N ALA A 117 -6.07 9.37 -4.89
CA ALA A 117 -7.47 9.07 -5.21
C ALA A 117 -7.62 7.76 -6.02
N LEU A 118 -6.73 7.56 -7.01
CA LEU A 118 -6.66 6.34 -7.80
C LEU A 118 -6.28 5.13 -6.94
N ASP A 119 -5.24 5.24 -6.11
CA ASP A 119 -4.80 4.19 -5.19
C ASP A 119 -5.90 3.82 -4.19
N ARG A 120 -6.63 4.83 -3.71
CA ARG A 120 -7.74 4.66 -2.79
C ARG A 120 -8.87 3.85 -3.42
N ALA A 121 -9.22 4.15 -4.67
CA ALA A 121 -10.25 3.42 -5.41
C ALA A 121 -9.79 2.00 -5.75
N ALA A 122 -8.53 1.81 -6.16
CA ALA A 122 -7.94 0.49 -6.39
C ALA A 122 -7.97 -0.37 -5.12
N ARG A 123 -7.69 0.25 -3.96
CA ARG A 123 -7.76 -0.44 -2.67
C ARG A 123 -9.17 -0.88 -2.34
N ARG A 124 -10.19 -0.05 -2.58
CA ARG A 124 -11.60 -0.42 -2.30
C ARG A 124 -12.13 -1.50 -3.21
N ALA A 125 -11.67 -1.56 -4.46
CA ALA A 125 -12.04 -2.64 -5.37
C ALA A 125 -11.63 -4.03 -4.83
N LEU A 126 -10.64 -4.09 -3.92
CA LEU A 126 -10.24 -5.32 -3.23
C LEU A 126 -11.16 -5.72 -2.06
N ASP A 127 -12.06 -4.84 -1.61
CA ASP A 127 -13.06 -5.15 -0.58
C ASP A 127 -14.32 -5.79 -1.18
N ASP A 128 -14.47 -5.76 -2.52
CA ASP A 128 -15.57 -6.41 -3.23
C ASP A 128 -15.41 -7.94 -3.27
N ASP A 129 -16.52 -8.62 -3.54
CA ASP A 129 -16.50 -10.05 -3.86
C ASP A 129 -15.56 -10.34 -5.04
N ARG A 130 -14.76 -11.40 -4.90
CA ARG A 130 -13.69 -11.77 -5.85
C ARG A 130 -14.22 -11.99 -7.26
N TRP A 131 -15.40 -12.59 -7.42
CA TRP A 131 -15.97 -12.85 -8.75
C TRP A 131 -16.39 -11.54 -9.42
N ARG A 132 -17.00 -10.62 -8.65
CA ARG A 132 -17.36 -9.28 -9.15
C ARG A 132 -16.11 -8.48 -9.55
N LEU A 133 -15.07 -8.51 -8.73
CA LEU A 133 -13.80 -7.84 -9.03
C LEU A 133 -13.22 -8.31 -10.37
N TRP A 134 -13.07 -9.62 -10.58
CA TRP A 134 -12.49 -10.12 -11.81
C TRP A 134 -13.36 -9.88 -13.05
N THR A 135 -14.69 -9.86 -12.89
CA THR A 135 -15.61 -9.50 -13.97
C THR A 135 -15.40 -8.05 -14.42
N ARG A 136 -15.25 -7.13 -13.46
CA ARG A 136 -14.94 -5.71 -13.74
C ARG A 136 -13.58 -5.54 -14.42
N VAL A 137 -12.57 -6.26 -13.94
CA VAL A 137 -11.23 -6.28 -14.55
C VAL A 137 -11.29 -6.78 -16.00
N ASP A 138 -12.01 -7.87 -16.28
CA ASP A 138 -12.15 -8.43 -17.62
C ASP A 138 -12.81 -7.42 -18.59
N GLN A 139 -13.90 -6.77 -18.14
CA GLN A 139 -14.57 -5.72 -18.90
C GLN A 139 -13.64 -4.55 -19.23
N ALA A 140 -12.88 -4.07 -18.23
CA ALA A 140 -11.93 -2.98 -18.43
C ALA A 140 -10.80 -3.37 -19.39
N LEU A 141 -10.29 -4.60 -19.30
CA LEU A 141 -9.28 -5.12 -20.21
C LEU A 141 -9.83 -5.17 -21.64
N ALA A 142 -11.02 -5.73 -21.85
CA ALA A 142 -11.67 -5.81 -23.17
C ALA A 142 -11.88 -4.41 -23.77
N ALA A 143 -12.42 -3.47 -23.00
CA ALA A 143 -12.67 -2.10 -23.44
C ALA A 143 -11.36 -1.38 -23.87
N ASN A 144 -10.25 -1.67 -23.20
CA ASN A 144 -8.97 -1.02 -23.50
C ASN A 144 -8.21 -1.64 -24.69
N GLN A 145 -8.63 -2.78 -25.25
CA GLN A 145 -7.95 -3.37 -26.41
C GLN A 145 -8.06 -2.53 -27.69
N SER A 146 -9.05 -1.63 -27.76
CA SER A 146 -9.30 -0.68 -28.85
C SER A 146 -9.02 0.79 -28.46
N ASN A 147 -8.39 1.05 -27.31
CA ASN A 147 -8.07 2.40 -26.83
C ASN A 147 -7.26 3.20 -27.88
N ALA A 148 -7.44 4.51 -28.01
CA ALA A 148 -6.65 5.32 -28.93
C ALA A 148 -5.15 5.34 -28.54
N ASP A 149 -4.86 5.35 -27.23
CA ASP A 149 -3.51 5.25 -26.71
C ASP A 149 -2.95 3.83 -26.91
N TRP A 150 -1.88 3.73 -27.70
CA TRP A 150 -1.24 2.45 -28.00
C TRP A 150 -0.63 1.78 -26.76
N ARG A 151 -0.19 2.55 -25.77
CA ARG A 151 0.39 2.02 -24.53
C ARG A 151 -0.68 1.33 -23.70
N LEU A 152 -1.84 1.96 -23.54
CA LEU A 152 -2.98 1.37 -22.85
C LEU A 152 -3.51 0.13 -23.58
N ARG A 153 -3.56 0.15 -24.92
CA ARG A 153 -3.91 -1.05 -25.70
C ARG A 153 -2.93 -2.20 -25.47
N ASP A 154 -1.63 -1.92 -25.52
CA ASP A 154 -0.61 -2.96 -25.35
C ASP A 154 -0.62 -3.53 -23.93
N ALA A 155 -0.73 -2.65 -22.93
CA ALA A 155 -0.90 -3.06 -21.53
C ALA A 155 -2.16 -3.93 -21.36
N ALA A 156 -3.31 -3.54 -21.93
CA ALA A 156 -4.54 -4.31 -21.84
C ALA A 156 -4.42 -5.69 -22.50
N ARG A 157 -3.74 -5.80 -23.65
CA ARG A 157 -3.47 -7.09 -24.30
C ARG A 157 -2.51 -7.95 -23.48
N GLY A 158 -1.45 -7.37 -22.96
CA GLY A 158 -0.48 -8.05 -22.09
C GLY A 158 -1.15 -8.61 -20.84
N LEU A 159 -1.88 -7.75 -20.12
CA LEU A 159 -2.62 -8.13 -18.90
C LEU A 159 -3.75 -9.12 -19.21
N GLY A 160 -4.46 -8.99 -20.33
CA GLY A 160 -5.52 -9.92 -20.74
C GLY A 160 -5.02 -11.35 -20.90
N ARG A 161 -3.79 -11.54 -21.40
CA ARG A 161 -3.16 -12.87 -21.48
C ARG A 161 -2.90 -13.49 -20.10
N GLU A 162 -2.60 -12.65 -19.10
CA GLU A 162 -2.31 -13.08 -17.73
C GLU A 162 -3.56 -13.26 -16.87
N LEU A 163 -4.70 -12.69 -17.27
CA LEU A 163 -5.93 -12.62 -16.45
C LEU A 163 -6.33 -13.98 -15.88
N ARG A 164 -6.36 -15.04 -16.70
CA ARG A 164 -6.77 -16.37 -16.25
C ARG A 164 -5.82 -16.95 -15.20
N SER A 165 -4.51 -16.73 -15.34
CA SER A 165 -3.51 -17.21 -14.38
C SER A 165 -3.64 -16.44 -13.07
N VAL A 166 -3.75 -15.10 -13.17
CA VAL A 166 -3.83 -14.19 -12.02
C VAL A 166 -5.17 -14.31 -11.28
N SER A 167 -6.30 -14.53 -11.96
CA SER A 167 -7.58 -14.68 -11.26
C SER A 167 -7.63 -15.93 -10.39
N LEU A 168 -6.96 -17.00 -10.82
CA LEU A 168 -6.87 -18.27 -10.10
C LEU A 168 -5.78 -18.27 -9.02
N ARG A 169 -4.61 -17.67 -9.29
CA ARG A 169 -3.39 -17.81 -8.47
C ARG A 169 -2.80 -16.50 -7.97
N GLY A 170 -3.31 -15.37 -8.46
CA GLY A 170 -2.86 -14.04 -8.10
C GLY A 170 -3.16 -13.72 -6.64
N SER A 171 -2.25 -12.97 -6.02
CA SER A 171 -2.33 -12.58 -4.61
C SER A 171 -3.04 -11.24 -4.46
N LEU A 172 -4.36 -11.31 -4.25
CA LEU A 172 -5.17 -10.15 -3.86
C LEU A 172 -4.68 -9.58 -2.52
N ASP A 173 -4.31 -10.44 -1.56
CA ASP A 173 -3.77 -10.03 -0.26
C ASP A 173 -2.45 -9.27 -0.43
N GLY A 174 -1.55 -9.73 -1.30
CA GLY A 174 -0.30 -9.03 -1.60
C GLY A 174 -0.53 -7.62 -2.15
N ALA A 175 -1.50 -7.47 -3.06
CA ALA A 175 -1.90 -6.17 -3.61
C ALA A 175 -2.53 -5.30 -2.52
N ARG A 176 -3.41 -5.87 -1.69
CA ARG A 176 -4.06 -5.22 -0.54
C ARG A 176 -3.02 -4.69 0.45
N HIS A 177 -2.08 -5.51 0.89
CA HIS A 177 -1.01 -5.11 1.80
C HIS A 177 -0.19 -3.94 1.23
N THR A 178 0.09 -3.98 -0.08
CA THR A 178 0.87 -2.95 -0.77
C THR A 178 0.14 -1.60 -0.76
N LEU A 179 -1.15 -1.60 -1.11
CA LEU A 179 -1.97 -0.38 -1.10
C LEU A 179 -2.24 0.12 0.32
N ASP A 180 -2.44 -0.78 1.30
CA ASP A 180 -2.58 -0.42 2.71
C ASP A 180 -1.33 0.29 3.23
N ALA A 181 -0.15 -0.25 2.95
CA ALA A 181 1.12 0.35 3.36
C ALA A 181 1.41 1.69 2.69
N LEU A 182 1.01 1.84 1.43
CA LEU A 182 1.10 3.11 0.71
C LEU A 182 0.20 4.18 1.35
N LEU A 183 -1.08 3.86 1.55
CA LEU A 183 -2.09 4.83 1.96
C LEU A 183 -1.95 5.25 3.43
N VAL A 184 -1.54 4.37 4.34
CA VAL A 184 -1.35 4.73 5.76
C VAL A 184 -0.20 5.71 5.99
N ALA A 185 0.77 5.79 5.08
CA ALA A 185 1.93 6.67 5.23
C ALA A 185 1.52 8.15 5.34
N ALA A 186 0.45 8.56 4.64
CA ALA A 186 -0.07 9.93 4.68
C ALA A 186 -0.75 10.30 6.02
N TYR A 187 -1.11 9.30 6.84
CA TYR A 187 -1.83 9.47 8.10
C TYR A 187 -1.01 9.07 9.31
N GLU A 188 0.30 8.86 9.15
CA GLU A 188 1.19 8.39 10.21
C GLU A 188 0.69 7.06 10.85
N GLY A 189 -0.05 6.27 10.06
CA GLY A 189 -0.70 5.06 10.52
C GLY A 189 0.24 3.85 10.58
N HIS A 190 -0.31 2.71 10.96
CA HIS A 190 0.45 1.46 11.08
C HIS A 190 0.31 0.60 9.81
N ALA A 191 1.38 0.54 9.02
CA ALA A 191 1.43 -0.31 7.82
C ALA A 191 1.43 -1.81 8.18
N PRO A 192 0.98 -2.69 7.27
CA PRO A 192 1.16 -4.13 7.43
C PRO A 192 2.61 -4.49 7.79
N GLY A 193 2.78 -5.40 8.75
CA GLY A 193 4.08 -5.78 9.29
C GLY A 193 4.53 -4.93 10.48
N THR A 194 3.82 -3.85 10.82
CA THR A 194 4.08 -3.07 12.04
C THR A 194 3.72 -3.89 13.28
N ARG A 195 4.60 -3.86 14.28
CA ARG A 195 4.39 -4.49 15.59
C ARG A 195 3.61 -3.55 16.50
N VAL A 196 2.53 -4.06 17.06
CA VAL A 196 1.57 -3.28 17.83
C VAL A 196 1.13 -4.01 19.09
N ARG A 197 0.64 -3.25 20.06
CA ARG A 197 0.03 -3.76 21.29
C ARG A 197 -1.39 -3.23 21.40
N ALA A 198 -2.31 -4.05 21.89
CA ALA A 198 -3.65 -3.59 22.26
C ALA A 198 -3.64 -3.03 23.69
N PRO A 199 -4.09 -1.79 23.92
CA PRO A 199 -4.11 -1.20 25.26
C PRO A 199 -5.33 -1.66 26.08
N GLY A 200 -6.47 -1.95 25.43
CA GLY A 200 -7.74 -2.23 26.10
C GLY A 200 -8.12 -3.72 26.17
N PRO A 201 -9.03 -4.12 27.08
CA PRO A 201 -9.63 -5.45 27.10
C PRO A 201 -10.39 -5.73 25.80
N PRO A 202 -10.56 -7.01 25.37
CA PRO A 202 -10.04 -8.22 26.02
C PRO A 202 -8.58 -8.54 25.67
N TRP A 203 -7.95 -7.75 24.80
CA TRP A 203 -6.62 -8.03 24.25
C TRP A 203 -5.48 -7.27 24.96
N SER A 204 -5.77 -6.68 26.12
CA SER A 204 -4.86 -5.75 26.79
C SER A 204 -3.50 -6.40 27.03
N GLY A 205 -2.44 -5.71 26.61
CA GLY A 205 -1.06 -6.17 26.78
C GLY A 205 -0.58 -7.17 25.72
N LEU A 206 -1.47 -7.74 24.90
CA LEU A 206 -1.06 -8.65 23.83
C LEU A 206 -0.37 -7.88 22.70
N THR A 207 0.72 -8.46 22.21
CA THR A 207 1.46 -7.94 21.06
C THR A 207 1.10 -8.72 19.81
N GLY A 208 1.01 -8.03 18.69
CA GLY A 208 0.72 -8.62 17.39
C GLY A 208 1.34 -7.86 16.24
N THR A 209 1.04 -8.32 15.03
CA THR A 209 1.47 -7.71 13.78
C THR A 209 0.23 -7.21 13.03
N VAL A 210 0.25 -5.97 12.56
CA VAL A 210 -0.77 -5.48 11.62
C VAL A 210 -0.66 -6.28 10.33
N VAL A 211 -1.75 -6.89 9.89
CA VAL A 211 -1.82 -7.65 8.64
C VAL A 211 -2.71 -6.99 7.61
N GLY A 212 -3.55 -6.04 8.00
CA GLY A 212 -4.41 -5.29 7.08
C GLY A 212 -4.89 -3.99 7.71
N VAL A 213 -5.41 -3.09 6.86
CA VAL A 213 -5.94 -1.80 7.30
C VAL A 213 -7.39 -1.66 6.84
N ARG A 214 -8.22 -1.14 7.74
CA ARG A 214 -9.62 -0.82 7.48
C ARG A 214 -9.78 0.67 7.22
N TRP A 215 -10.66 0.97 6.29
CA TRP A 215 -10.63 2.20 5.55
C TRP A 215 -12.04 2.72 5.30
N PRO A 216 -12.38 3.95 5.72
CA PRO A 216 -13.64 4.60 5.35
C PRO A 216 -13.64 5.06 3.88
N ALA A 217 -14.76 5.63 3.41
CA ALA A 217 -14.84 6.18 2.06
C ALA A 217 -13.95 7.42 1.80
N ALA A 218 -13.36 8.04 2.82
CA ALA A 218 -12.34 9.09 2.68
C ALA A 218 -11.65 9.29 4.03
N GLY A 219 -10.43 9.84 4.04
CA GLY A 219 -9.71 10.18 5.26
C GLY A 219 -8.89 9.03 5.87
N PRO A 220 -8.56 9.12 7.17
CA PRO A 220 -7.62 8.21 7.84
C PRO A 220 -8.18 6.79 7.99
N PRO A 221 -7.33 5.80 8.35
CA PRO A 221 -7.78 4.46 8.71
C PRO A 221 -8.85 4.48 9.81
N SER A 222 -9.88 3.63 9.67
CA SER A 222 -10.89 3.43 10.72
C SER A 222 -10.47 2.33 11.71
N GLY A 223 -9.55 1.46 11.31
CA GLY A 223 -9.06 0.37 12.15
C GLY A 223 -8.00 -0.47 11.46
N TYR A 224 -7.59 -1.53 12.16
CA TYR A 224 -6.52 -2.43 11.75
C TYR A 224 -6.95 -3.88 11.94
N GLU A 225 -6.48 -4.73 11.03
CA GLU A 225 -6.50 -6.17 11.19
C GLU A 225 -5.16 -6.59 11.81
N VAL A 226 -5.20 -7.20 12.98
CA VAL A 226 -4.02 -7.57 13.77
C VAL A 226 -4.02 -9.07 14.00
N ARG A 227 -2.88 -9.72 13.73
CA ARG A 227 -2.62 -11.10 14.14
C ARG A 227 -1.76 -11.07 15.39
N PHE A 228 -2.31 -11.51 16.52
CA PHE A 228 -1.57 -11.57 17.79
C PHE A 228 -0.60 -12.75 17.81
N ASP A 229 0.49 -12.65 18.57
CA ASP A 229 1.51 -13.72 18.59
C ASP A 229 0.98 -15.02 19.18
N ALA A 230 0.11 -14.90 20.18
CA ALA A 230 -0.49 -16.02 20.89
C ALA A 230 -1.72 -16.59 20.20
N ASP A 231 -2.25 -15.94 19.15
CA ASP A 231 -3.48 -16.33 18.47
C ASP A 231 -3.33 -16.17 16.95
N PRO A 232 -3.40 -17.26 16.16
CA PRO A 232 -3.29 -17.17 14.70
C PRO A 232 -4.47 -16.43 14.05
N ALA A 233 -5.60 -16.28 14.74
CA ALA A 233 -6.76 -15.57 14.23
C ALA A 233 -6.49 -14.08 14.04
N VAL A 234 -7.01 -13.52 12.95
CA VAL A 234 -6.98 -12.08 12.70
C VAL A 234 -8.09 -11.43 13.52
N ARG A 235 -7.73 -10.37 14.26
CA ARG A 235 -8.64 -9.55 15.06
C ARG A 235 -8.75 -8.16 14.46
N GLU A 236 -9.95 -7.63 14.47
CA GLU A 236 -10.19 -6.24 14.09
C GLU A 236 -10.13 -5.35 15.32
N LEU A 237 -9.36 -4.28 15.22
CA LEU A 237 -9.21 -3.26 16.27
C LEU A 237 -9.49 -1.88 15.65
N GLY A 238 -10.13 -1.00 16.42
CA GLY A 238 -10.31 0.39 16.04
C GLY A 238 -8.96 1.12 15.96
N ALA A 239 -8.90 2.23 15.21
CA ALA A 239 -7.64 2.96 15.02
C ALA A 239 -7.01 3.45 16.34
N GLY A 240 -7.81 3.77 17.36
CA GLY A 240 -7.35 4.16 18.70
C GLY A 240 -7.04 2.99 19.64
N GLU A 241 -7.27 1.75 19.21
CA GLU A 241 -7.05 0.53 20.00
C GLU A 241 -5.72 -0.15 19.67
N VAL A 242 -4.85 0.54 18.93
CA VAL A 242 -3.58 0.02 18.46
C VAL A 242 -2.50 1.04 18.79
N VAL A 243 -1.51 0.62 19.57
CA VAL A 243 -0.32 1.42 19.86
C VAL A 243 0.94 0.69 19.40
N PRO A 244 2.01 1.42 19.03
CA PRO A 244 3.31 0.80 18.76
C PRO A 244 3.78 -0.06 19.93
N ALA A 245 4.31 -1.25 19.65
CA ALA A 245 4.72 -2.19 20.70
C ALA A 245 5.90 -1.69 21.54
N ASP A 246 6.69 -0.75 21.02
CA ASP A 246 7.82 -0.08 21.64
C ASP A 246 7.41 1.15 22.47
N GLN A 247 6.15 1.58 22.42
CA GLN A 247 5.67 2.70 23.23
C GLN A 247 5.51 2.27 24.71
N PRO A 248 6.07 3.01 25.68
CA PRO A 248 5.91 2.69 27.09
C PRO A 248 4.43 2.67 27.49
N ALA A 249 4.05 1.73 28.35
CA ALA A 249 2.68 1.68 28.86
C ALA A 249 2.36 2.98 29.60
N ALA A 250 1.21 3.58 29.30
CA ALA A 250 0.72 4.69 30.10
C ALA A 250 0.62 4.24 31.58
N PRO A 251 1.05 5.06 32.54
CA PRO A 251 0.92 4.73 33.95
C PRO A 251 -0.56 4.50 34.26
N GLN A 252 -0.88 3.36 34.88
CA GLN A 252 -2.23 3.11 35.37
C GLN A 252 -2.58 4.20 36.40
N PRO A 253 -3.76 4.83 36.32
CA PRO A 253 -4.19 5.72 37.39
C PRO A 253 -4.20 4.92 38.69
N ALA A 254 -3.51 5.43 39.71
CA ALA A 254 -3.51 4.83 41.04
C ALA A 254 -4.97 4.68 41.48
N ALA A 255 -5.37 3.46 41.84
CA ALA A 255 -6.67 3.20 42.40
C ALA A 255 -6.80 4.01 43.70
N THR A 256 -7.69 5.01 43.68
CA THR A 256 -8.16 5.74 44.87
C THR A 256 -9.21 4.95 45.61
#